data_AF-A0A5B0WAG5-F1
#
_entry.id   AF-A0A5B0WAG5-F1
#
_cell.length_a   1.000
_cell.length_b   1.000
_cell.length_c   1.000
_cell.angle_alpha   90.00
_cell.angle_beta   90.00
_cell.angle_gamma   90.00
#
_symmetry.space_group_name_H-M   'P 1'
#
loop_
_entity.id
_entity.type
_entity.pdbx_description
1 polymer ?
#
loop_
_entity_poly.entity_id
_entity_poly.type
_entity_poly.pdbx_seq_one_letter_code
_entity_poly.pdbx_strand_id
1 'polypeptide(L)'
;MTWTGTWRNQYGSTLTIIADQDGLIKGTFKTALQDSAFFGHELPATGVWFDDCINFAFGTAGDGPTSICSFTGMLREGKLQTVWHVVTSAKVGNSGQAEKLGWAHSVQTNVDTFERCT
;
A
#
# COMPACT_ATOMS: atom_id res chain seq x y z
N MET A 1 -14.88 16.50 -3.09
CA MET A 1 -14.65 15.04 -3.24
C MET A 1 -14.60 14.44 -1.85
N THR A 2 -15.00 13.19 -1.68
CA THR A 2 -14.74 12.44 -0.43
C THR A 2 -13.88 11.24 -0.80
N TRP A 3 -12.80 11.01 -0.09
CA TRP A 3 -11.92 9.85 -0.24
C TRP A 3 -12.42 8.66 0.57
N THR A 4 -13.22 8.90 1.61
CA THR A 4 -13.81 7.88 2.49
C THR A 4 -14.52 6.77 1.72
N GLY A 5 -14.35 5.52 2.12
CA GLY A 5 -14.96 4.36 1.49
C GLY A 5 -13.91 3.32 1.10
N THR A 6 -14.35 2.28 0.41
CA THR A 6 -13.49 1.17 0.00
C THR A 6 -13.14 1.29 -1.47
N TRP A 7 -11.86 1.12 -1.77
CA TRP A 7 -11.27 1.15 -3.09
C TRP A 7 -10.61 -0.20 -3.34
N ARG A 8 -10.85 -0.81 -4.51
CA ARG A 8 -10.31 -2.13 -4.86
C ARG A 8 -9.48 -2.03 -6.13
N ASN A 9 -8.25 -2.55 -6.10
CA ASN A 9 -7.38 -2.57 -7.28
C ASN A 9 -7.69 -3.73 -8.23
N GLN A 10 -7.01 -3.75 -9.37
CA GLN A 10 -7.13 -4.80 -10.40
C GLN A 10 -6.77 -6.21 -9.91
N TYR A 11 -6.04 -6.32 -8.79
CA TYR A 11 -5.65 -7.59 -8.18
C TYR A 11 -6.60 -8.03 -7.05
N GLY A 12 -7.61 -7.22 -6.72
CA GLY A 12 -8.55 -7.48 -5.62
C GLY A 12 -8.08 -7.01 -4.24
N SER A 13 -6.93 -6.32 -4.14
CA SER A 13 -6.49 -5.68 -2.89
C SER A 13 -7.37 -4.49 -2.57
N THR A 14 -7.57 -4.20 -1.28
CA THR A 14 -8.51 -3.17 -0.83
C THR A 14 -7.84 -2.11 0.04
N LEU A 15 -8.13 -0.84 -0.25
CA LEU A 15 -7.89 0.31 0.61
C LEU A 15 -9.23 0.80 1.17
N THR A 16 -9.41 0.81 2.48
CA THR A 16 -10.59 1.36 3.14
C THR A 16 -10.22 2.63 3.90
N ILE A 17 -10.69 3.78 3.41
CA ILE A 17 -10.47 5.09 4.04
C ILE A 17 -11.65 5.39 4.96
N ILE A 18 -11.39 5.58 6.25
CA ILE A 18 -12.42 5.86 7.27
C ILE A 18 -12.46 7.34 7.68
N ALA A 19 -11.39 8.09 7.42
CA ALA A 19 -11.33 9.53 7.64
C ALA A 19 -10.39 10.20 6.62
N ASP A 20 -10.79 11.37 6.12
CA ASP A 20 -10.07 12.18 5.13
C ASP A 20 -10.08 13.68 5.48
N GLN A 21 -9.96 14.03 6.76
CA GLN A 21 -10.08 15.42 7.25
C GLN A 21 -8.72 16.14 7.26
N ASP A 22 -8.74 17.46 7.08
CA ASP A 22 -7.57 18.35 7.19
C ASP A 22 -6.36 17.95 6.33
N GLY A 23 -6.62 17.42 5.12
CA GLY A 23 -5.57 16.97 4.19
C GLY A 23 -4.87 15.68 4.62
N LEU A 24 -5.38 14.98 5.64
CA LEU A 24 -4.87 13.71 6.14
C LEU A 24 -5.85 12.59 5.80
N ILE A 25 -5.35 11.38 5.54
CA ILE A 25 -6.18 10.18 5.48
C ILE A 25 -5.80 9.17 6.56
N LYS A 26 -6.81 8.43 7.02
CA LYS A 26 -6.68 7.26 7.88
C LYS A 26 -7.57 6.13 7.38
N GLY A 27 -7.04 4.93 7.37
CA GLY A 27 -7.72 3.76 6.83
C GLY A 27 -7.00 2.46 7.12
N THR A 28 -7.35 1.42 6.36
CA THR A 28 -6.65 0.14 6.32
C THR A 28 -6.38 -0.29 4.89
N PHE A 29 -5.33 -1.10 4.71
CA PHE A 29 -5.01 -1.75 3.44
C PHE A 29 -4.91 -3.26 3.65
N LYS A 30 -5.44 -4.03 2.70
CA LYS A 30 -5.35 -5.47 2.66
C LYS A 30 -4.97 -5.93 1.26
N THR A 31 -3.82 -6.60 1.14
CA THR A 31 -3.39 -7.17 -0.14
C THR A 31 -4.13 -8.45 -0.46
N ALA A 32 -4.41 -8.67 -1.75
CA ALA A 32 -4.88 -9.95 -2.29
C ALA A 32 -3.74 -10.82 -2.86
N LEU A 33 -2.55 -10.25 -3.02
CA LEU A 33 -1.38 -10.94 -3.58
C LEU A 33 -0.73 -11.84 -2.52
N GLN A 34 -0.76 -13.16 -2.75
CA GLN A 34 -0.26 -14.17 -1.80
C GLN A 34 1.26 -14.16 -1.64
N ASP A 35 1.98 -13.68 -2.64
CA ASP A 35 3.43 -13.50 -2.67
C ASP A 35 3.89 -12.16 -2.07
N SER A 36 2.96 -11.34 -1.59
CA SER A 36 3.27 -10.08 -0.91
C SER A 36 3.72 -10.30 0.53
N ALA A 37 4.72 -9.54 0.97
CA ALA A 37 5.13 -9.48 2.38
C ALA A 37 4.01 -9.00 3.33
N PHE A 38 2.92 -8.44 2.80
CA PHE A 38 1.78 -7.95 3.55
C PHE A 38 0.59 -8.93 3.55
N PHE A 39 0.71 -10.10 2.91
CA PHE A 39 -0.40 -11.04 2.77
C PHE A 39 -0.86 -11.59 4.12
N GLY A 40 -2.18 -11.80 4.25
CA GLY A 40 -2.80 -12.27 5.49
C GLY A 40 -3.01 -11.18 6.56
N HIS A 41 -2.54 -9.95 6.32
CA HIS A 41 -2.70 -8.83 7.24
C HIS A 41 -3.69 -7.78 6.72
N GLU A 42 -4.40 -7.15 7.66
CA GLU A 42 -5.06 -5.87 7.44
C GLU A 42 -4.24 -4.80 8.16
N LEU A 43 -3.62 -3.91 7.39
CA LEU A 43 -2.59 -2.99 7.88
C LEU A 43 -3.15 -1.57 7.99
N PRO A 44 -2.88 -0.84 9.08
CA PRO A 44 -3.22 0.58 9.17
C PRO A 44 -2.54 1.35 8.04
N ALA A 45 -3.34 2.11 7.30
CA ALA A 45 -2.89 2.98 6.21
C ALA A 45 -3.12 4.45 6.58
N THR A 46 -2.10 5.27 6.41
CA THR A 46 -2.15 6.71 6.69
C THR A 46 -1.44 7.49 5.59
N GLY A 47 -1.83 8.73 5.38
CA GLY A 47 -1.15 9.60 4.42
C GLY A 47 -1.82 10.96 4.29
N VAL A 48 -1.64 11.58 3.13
CA VAL A 48 -2.11 12.95 2.85
C VAL A 48 -2.90 13.00 1.56
N TRP A 49 -3.76 14.00 1.42
CA TRP A 49 -4.49 14.27 0.18
C TRP A 49 -4.62 15.78 -0.04
N PHE A 50 -4.61 16.18 -1.31
CA PHE A 50 -4.86 17.55 -1.74
C PHE A 50 -5.55 17.50 -3.11
N ASP A 51 -6.73 18.11 -3.20
CA ASP A 51 -7.58 18.08 -4.41
C ASP A 51 -7.82 16.66 -4.93
N ASP A 52 -7.33 16.35 -6.13
CA ASP A 52 -7.45 15.05 -6.79
C ASP A 52 -6.26 14.12 -6.52
N CYS A 53 -5.27 14.55 -5.74
CA CYS A 53 -4.06 13.80 -5.44
C CYS A 53 -4.09 13.18 -4.03
N ILE A 54 -3.52 11.99 -3.89
CA ILE A 54 -3.47 11.25 -2.62
C ILE A 54 -2.17 10.46 -2.49
N ASN A 55 -1.67 10.38 -1.26
CA ASN A 55 -0.63 9.46 -0.84
C ASN A 55 -1.13 8.65 0.36
N PHE A 56 -0.74 7.38 0.44
CA PHE A 56 -0.91 6.57 1.63
C PHE A 56 0.20 5.54 1.75
N ALA A 57 0.56 5.24 2.99
CA ALA A 57 1.57 4.24 3.32
C ALA A 57 1.10 3.33 4.45
N PHE A 58 1.65 2.13 4.46
CA PHE A 58 1.45 1.11 5.49
C PHE A 58 2.73 0.25 5.58
N GLY A 59 2.91 -0.45 6.68
CA GLY A 59 4.08 -1.28 6.88
C GLY A 59 3.85 -2.42 7.87
N THR A 60 4.79 -3.36 7.85
CA THR A 60 4.85 -4.49 8.79
C THR A 60 6.27 -4.61 9.34
N ALA A 61 6.38 -5.03 10.60
CA ALA A 61 7.62 -5.28 11.32
C ALA A 61 7.40 -6.40 12.34
N GLY A 62 8.46 -7.07 12.79
CA GLY A 62 8.40 -8.18 13.75
C GLY A 62 9.51 -9.21 13.50
N ASP A 63 9.20 -10.49 13.73
CA ASP A 63 10.15 -11.61 13.58
C ASP A 63 10.56 -11.90 12.10
N GLY A 64 9.94 -11.20 11.14
CA GLY A 64 10.24 -11.28 9.71
C GLY A 64 10.81 -9.98 9.13
N PRO A 65 10.94 -9.89 7.78
CA PRO A 65 11.40 -8.68 7.12
C PRO A 65 10.53 -7.46 7.43
N THR A 66 11.14 -6.38 7.88
CA THR A 66 10.45 -5.07 7.96
C THR A 66 10.23 -4.56 6.54
N SER A 67 8.98 -4.23 6.20
CA SER A 67 8.59 -3.74 4.88
C SER A 67 7.64 -2.56 5.00
N ILE A 68 7.82 -1.54 4.17
CA ILE A 68 6.92 -0.38 4.05
C ILE A 68 6.52 -0.26 2.59
N CYS A 69 5.22 -0.10 2.33
CA CYS A 69 4.70 0.25 1.03
C CYS A 69 4.13 1.68 1.08
N SER A 70 4.38 2.46 0.04
CA SER A 70 3.74 3.76 -0.16
C SER A 70 3.18 3.83 -1.58
N PHE A 71 1.93 4.26 -1.65
CA PHE A 71 1.22 4.60 -2.88
C PHE A 71 1.12 6.12 -3.00
N THR A 72 1.32 6.64 -4.20
CA THR A 72 1.03 8.04 -4.55
C THR A 72 0.31 8.07 -5.88
N GLY A 73 -0.73 8.88 -5.98
CA GLY A 73 -1.56 8.87 -7.17
C GLY A 73 -2.56 10.01 -7.24
N MET A 74 -3.48 9.88 -8.19
CA MET A 74 -4.56 10.84 -8.41
C MET A 74 -5.85 10.16 -8.85
N LEU A 75 -6.97 10.81 -8.57
CA LEU A 75 -8.29 10.42 -9.05
C LEU A 75 -8.52 10.98 -10.45
N ARG A 76 -8.56 10.11 -11.45
CA ARG A 76 -8.81 10.47 -12.85
C ARG A 76 -9.86 9.53 -13.43
N GLU A 77 -10.88 10.11 -14.08
CA GLU A 77 -11.96 9.35 -14.72
C GLU A 77 -12.66 8.37 -13.77
N GLY A 78 -12.84 8.77 -12.50
CA GLY A 78 -13.47 7.94 -11.46
C GLY A 78 -12.59 6.81 -10.93
N LYS A 79 -11.32 6.70 -11.36
CA LYS A 79 -10.36 5.70 -10.90
C LYS A 79 -9.19 6.35 -10.17
N LEU A 80 -8.76 5.74 -9.08
CA LEU A 80 -7.56 6.15 -8.36
C LEU A 80 -6.35 5.47 -9.02
N GLN A 81 -5.59 6.25 -9.79
CA GLN A 81 -4.39 5.82 -10.51
C GLN A 81 -3.17 6.05 -9.64
N THR A 82 -2.40 5.01 -9.34
CA THR A 82 -1.28 5.09 -8.38
C THR A 82 0.00 4.48 -8.93
N VAL A 83 1.12 5.09 -8.56
CA VAL A 83 2.43 4.43 -8.50
C VAL A 83 2.66 4.02 -7.06
N TRP A 84 3.37 2.92 -6.83
CA TRP A 84 3.77 2.51 -5.49
C TRP A 84 5.21 2.05 -5.45
N HIS A 85 5.82 2.16 -4.27
CA HIS A 85 7.09 1.51 -3.99
C HIS A 85 7.03 0.77 -2.66
N VAL A 86 7.74 -0.36 -2.60
CA VAL A 86 7.98 -1.12 -1.37
C VAL A 86 9.46 -1.05 -1.06
N VAL A 87 9.78 -0.70 0.18
CA VAL A 87 11.14 -0.86 0.74
C VAL A 87 11.09 -2.01 1.73
N THR A 88 11.92 -3.03 1.52
CA THR A 88 12.10 -4.15 2.46
C THR A 88 13.53 -4.20 3.00
N SER A 89 13.65 -4.49 4.29
CA SER A 89 14.94 -4.65 4.98
C SER A 89 15.64 -5.98 4.68
N ALA A 90 14.88 -7.00 4.28
CA ALA A 90 15.37 -8.36 4.08
C ALA A 90 14.44 -9.17 3.15
N LYS A 91 14.89 -10.33 2.70
CA LYS A 91 14.04 -11.38 2.11
C LYS A 91 14.16 -12.66 2.93
N VAL A 92 13.12 -13.50 2.88
CA VAL A 92 13.25 -14.87 3.39
C VAL A 92 14.12 -15.65 2.39
N GLY A 93 15.31 -16.07 2.83
CA GLY A 93 16.22 -16.89 2.04
C GLY A 93 15.75 -18.35 1.97
N ASN A 94 16.46 -19.15 1.18
CA ASN A 94 16.14 -20.58 0.98
C ASN A 94 16.23 -21.41 2.27
N SER A 95 16.97 -20.93 3.27
CA SER A 95 17.08 -21.53 4.60
C SER A 95 15.92 -21.17 5.54
N GLY A 96 14.95 -20.36 5.08
CA GLY A 96 13.88 -19.81 5.90
C GLY A 96 14.31 -18.65 6.80
N GLN A 97 15.59 -18.26 6.79
CA GLN A 97 16.10 -17.13 7.56
C GLN A 97 16.01 -15.83 6.76
N ALA A 98 15.80 -14.71 7.46
CA ALA A 98 15.83 -13.39 6.86
C ALA A 98 17.27 -13.00 6.46
N GLU A 99 17.46 -12.71 5.17
CA GLU A 99 18.74 -12.27 4.60
C GLU A 99 18.65 -10.79 4.23
N LYS A 100 19.61 -9.98 4.71
CA LYS A 100 19.72 -8.57 4.34
C LYS A 100 19.94 -8.43 2.84
N LEU A 101 19.26 -7.47 2.25
CA LEU A 101 19.37 -7.14 0.83
C LEU A 101 20.36 -6.00 0.61
N GLY A 102 21.07 -6.03 -0.51
CA GLY A 102 21.73 -4.82 -1.02
C GLY A 102 20.67 -3.76 -1.34
N TRP A 103 21.04 -2.48 -1.25
CA TRP A 103 20.11 -1.36 -1.46
C TRP A 103 19.31 -1.48 -2.77
N ALA A 104 19.98 -1.79 -3.88
CA ALA A 104 19.34 -1.95 -5.18
C ALA A 104 18.29 -3.06 -5.26
N HIS A 105 18.34 -4.03 -4.34
CA HIS A 105 17.38 -5.14 -4.25
C HIS A 105 16.33 -4.93 -3.15
N SER A 106 16.47 -3.87 -2.36
CA SER A 106 15.56 -3.57 -1.25
C SER A 106 14.32 -2.79 -1.68
N VAL A 107 14.29 -2.31 -2.94
CA VAL A 107 13.22 -1.46 -3.47
C VAL A 107 12.53 -2.15 -4.64
N GLN A 108 11.21 -2.21 -4.59
CA GLN A 108 10.34 -2.61 -5.70
C GLN A 108 9.37 -1.47 -6.00
N THR A 109 8.98 -1.30 -7.27
CA THR A 109 7.99 -0.30 -7.69
C THR A 109 7.10 -0.83 -8.79
N ASN A 110 5.84 -0.40 -8.82
CA ASN A 110 4.88 -0.70 -9.88
C ASN A 110 3.71 0.30 -9.86
N VAL A 111 2.66 0.00 -10.63
CA VAL A 111 1.42 0.79 -10.71
C VAL A 111 0.20 -0.05 -10.37
N ASP A 112 -0.75 0.57 -9.68
CA ASP A 112 -2.06 0.01 -9.38
C ASP A 112 -3.18 1.00 -9.73
N THR A 113 -4.30 0.47 -10.23
CA THR A 113 -5.51 1.25 -10.49
C THR A 113 -6.60 0.75 -9.56
N PHE A 114 -7.15 1.64 -8.73
CA PHE A 114 -8.24 1.33 -7.82
C PHE A 114 -9.57 1.90 -8.33
N GLU A 115 -10.61 1.10 -8.17
CA GLU A 115 -12.00 1.48 -8.40
C GLU A 115 -12.75 1.50 -7.07
N ARG A 116 -13.67 2.45 -6.91
CA ARG A 116 -14.48 2.53 -5.70
C ARG A 116 -15.47 1.37 -5.66
N CYS A 117 -15.54 0.67 -4.53
CA CYS A 117 -16.59 -0.30 -4.28
C CYS A 117 -17.93 0.44 -4.13
N THR A 118 -18.96 -0.04 -4.81
CA THR A 118 -20.36 0.40 -4.66
C THR A 118 -20.92 0.06 -3.30
#